data_AF-A0A925P7Q4-F1
#
_entry.id   AF-A0A925P7Q4-F1
#
_cell.length_a   1.000
_cell.length_b   1.000
_cell.length_c   1.000
_cell.angle_alpha   90.00
_cell.angle_beta   90.00
_cell.angle_gamma   90.00
#
_symmetry.space_group_name_H-M   'P 1'
#
loop_
_entity.id
_entity.type
_entity.pdbx_description
1 polymer ?
#
loop_
_entity_poly.entity_id
_entity_poly.type
_entity_poly.pdbx_seq_one_letter_code
_entity_poly.pdbx_strand_id
1 'polypeptide(L)'
;DREIITDLAWLLAVSADPAVRDGAEALRLAGALGAAGQAMDLRSVDALAAAYAETGDFAEARAIVAKALAIAEHEGDAAAIEEFEERSERYRQGRPFRLEASSSDRIQERIGDETGSESADETQASPLAP
;
A
#
# COMPACT_ATOMS: atom_id res chain seq x y z
N ASP A 1 -18.75 6.06 13.95
CA ASP A 1 -17.77 5.58 14.93
C ASP A 1 -16.35 5.90 14.50
N ARG A 2 -15.47 6.23 15.44
CA ARG A 2 -14.05 6.52 15.15
C ARG A 2 -13.31 5.31 14.62
N GLU A 3 -13.57 4.14 15.20
CA GLU A 3 -12.95 2.88 14.78
C GLU A 3 -13.21 2.58 13.30
N ILE A 4 -14.44 2.75 12.81
CA ILE A 4 -14.78 2.58 11.39
C ILE A 4 -14.00 3.57 10.51
N ILE A 5 -13.83 4.82 10.96
CA ILE A 5 -13.05 5.83 10.23
C ILE A 5 -11.57 5.47 10.23
N THR A 6 -11.04 4.98 11.35
CA THR A 6 -9.65 4.50 11.48
C THR A 6 -9.39 3.34 10.52
N ASP A 7 -10.25 2.32 10.53
CA ASP A 7 -10.10 1.14 9.68
C ASP A 7 -10.19 1.50 8.19
N LEU A 8 -11.14 2.38 7.83
CA LEU A 8 -11.27 2.86 6.46
C LEU A 8 -10.04 3.67 6.04
N ALA A 9 -9.59 4.63 6.86
CA ALA A 9 -8.43 5.44 6.55
C ALA A 9 -7.17 4.57 6.39
N TRP A 10 -7.00 3.58 7.26
CA TRP A 10 -5.89 2.65 7.18
C TRP A 10 -5.93 1.84 5.89
N LEU A 11 -7.09 1.23 5.55
CA LEU A 11 -7.26 0.46 4.32
C LEU A 11 -6.95 1.29 3.07
N LEU A 12 -7.45 2.52 3.00
CA LEU A 12 -7.20 3.42 1.88
C LEU A 12 -5.70 3.80 1.77
N ALA A 13 -4.97 3.86 2.88
CA ALA A 13 -3.53 4.17 2.86
C ALA A 13 -2.67 2.96 2.47
N VAL A 14 -2.97 1.78 3.02
CA VAL A 14 -2.07 0.60 2.92
C VAL A 14 -2.48 -0.39 1.84
N SER A 15 -3.59 -0.18 1.13
CA SER A 15 -4.07 -1.12 0.11
C SER A 15 -3.02 -1.38 -0.98
N ALA A 16 -2.82 -2.65 -1.31
CA ALA A 16 -2.00 -3.03 -2.46
C ALA A 16 -2.69 -2.66 -3.78
N ASP A 17 -4.01 -2.82 -3.82
CA ASP A 17 -4.87 -2.53 -4.98
C ASP A 17 -4.94 -1.01 -5.20
N PRO A 18 -4.43 -0.50 -6.34
CA PRO A 18 -4.49 0.93 -6.67
C PRO A 18 -5.91 1.47 -6.87
N ALA A 19 -6.92 0.61 -7.12
CA ALA A 19 -8.31 1.02 -7.22
C ALA A 19 -8.95 1.33 -5.86
N VAL A 20 -8.40 0.75 -4.78
CA VAL A 20 -8.81 1.01 -3.40
C VAL A 20 -7.90 2.04 -2.74
N ARG A 21 -6.62 2.11 -3.15
CA ARG A 21 -5.64 3.00 -2.53
C ARG A 21 -5.93 4.47 -2.82
N ASP A 22 -6.14 5.24 -1.76
CA ASP A 22 -6.36 6.68 -1.80
C ASP A 22 -5.74 7.35 -0.57
N GLY A 23 -4.46 7.74 -0.71
CA GLY A 23 -3.73 8.42 0.36
C GLY A 23 -4.33 9.78 0.74
N ALA A 24 -4.96 10.49 -0.20
CA ALA A 24 -5.53 11.80 0.05
C ALA A 24 -6.79 11.69 0.92
N GLU A 25 -7.68 10.76 0.58
CA GLU A 25 -8.87 10.49 1.39
C GLU A 25 -8.51 9.85 2.74
N ALA A 26 -7.52 8.95 2.77
CA ALA A 26 -6.99 8.42 4.01
C ALA A 26 -6.49 9.53 4.95
N LEU A 27 -5.75 10.50 4.41
CA LEU A 27 -5.21 11.62 5.19
C LEU A 27 -6.33 12.54 5.69
N ARG A 28 -7.37 12.79 4.87
CA ARG A 28 -8.54 13.56 5.29
C ARG A 28 -9.26 12.91 6.47
N LEU A 29 -9.48 11.60 6.39
CA LEU A 29 -10.16 10.81 7.43
C LEU A 29 -9.32 10.72 8.71
N ALA A 30 -8.05 10.32 8.58
CA ALA A 30 -7.15 10.17 9.73
C ALA A 30 -6.80 11.52 10.38
N GLY A 31 -6.66 12.59 9.59
CA GLY A 31 -6.44 13.94 10.08
C GLY A 31 -7.61 14.45 10.94
N ALA A 32 -8.84 14.13 10.54
CA ALA A 32 -10.04 14.46 11.32
C ALA A 32 -10.07 13.74 12.68
N LEU A 33 -9.48 12.53 12.76
CA LEU A 33 -9.36 11.80 14.03
C LEU A 33 -8.43 12.50 15.02
N GLY A 34 -7.32 13.08 14.55
CA GLY A 34 -6.35 13.81 15.37
C GLY A 34 -6.80 15.21 15.79
N ALA A 35 -7.61 15.89 14.97
CA ALA A 35 -8.14 17.23 15.28
C ALA A 35 -9.19 17.24 16.40
N ALA A 36 -9.75 16.08 16.76
CA ALA A 36 -10.81 15.96 17.77
C ALA A 36 -10.33 16.18 19.22
N GLY A 37 -9.04 16.45 19.46
CA GLY A 37 -8.50 16.80 20.79
C GLY A 37 -8.47 15.66 21.81
N GLN A 38 -8.91 14.46 21.43
CA GLN A 38 -8.76 13.24 22.23
C GLN A 38 -7.42 12.57 21.94
N ALA A 39 -6.88 11.88 22.95
CA ALA A 39 -5.71 11.03 22.78
C ALA A 39 -5.95 10.02 21.66
N MET A 40 -5.02 9.94 20.71
CA MET A 40 -5.08 8.93 19.66
C MET A 40 -4.59 7.61 20.22
N ASP A 41 -5.33 6.53 19.94
CA ASP A 41 -4.85 5.17 20.17
C ASP A 41 -3.84 4.75 19.09
N LEU A 42 -3.10 3.66 19.34
CA LEU A 42 -2.08 3.17 18.41
C LEU A 42 -2.64 2.93 17.00
N ARG A 43 -3.89 2.46 16.88
CA ARG A 43 -4.56 2.24 15.59
C ARG A 43 -4.80 3.53 14.81
N SER A 44 -5.30 4.58 15.46
CA SER A 44 -5.53 5.87 14.82
C SER A 44 -4.21 6.55 14.44
N VAL A 45 -3.17 6.39 15.27
CA VAL A 45 -1.82 6.87 14.98
C VAL A 45 -1.24 6.15 13.76
N ASP A 46 -1.42 4.84 13.67
CA ASP A 46 -0.94 4.06 12.53
C ASP A 46 -1.61 4.47 11.22
N ALA A 47 -2.94 4.58 11.21
CA ALA A 47 -3.69 5.04 10.04
C ALA A 47 -3.21 6.41 9.55
N LEU A 48 -2.95 7.34 10.48
CA LEU A 48 -2.44 8.67 10.14
C LEU A 48 -1.02 8.62 9.58
N ALA A 49 -0.14 7.82 10.17
CA ALA A 49 1.23 7.65 9.68
C ALA A 49 1.26 7.05 8.28
N ALA A 50 0.46 6.00 8.05
CA ALA A 50 0.32 5.37 6.74
C ALA A 50 -0.22 6.35 5.68
N ALA A 51 -1.21 7.17 6.03
CA ALA A 51 -1.77 8.17 5.12
C ALA A 51 -0.74 9.24 4.71
N TYR A 52 0.04 9.75 5.67
CA TYR A 52 1.14 10.67 5.36
C TYR A 52 2.20 10.00 4.45
N ALA A 53 2.55 8.75 4.73
CA ALA A 53 3.52 8.02 3.91
C ALA A 53 3.02 7.78 2.47
N GLU A 54 1.75 7.43 2.27
CA GLU A 54 1.19 7.21 0.93
C GLU A 54 1.04 8.51 0.13
N THR A 55 0.85 9.65 0.80
CA THR A 55 0.87 10.98 0.16
C THR A 55 2.30 11.49 -0.11
N GLY A 56 3.32 10.77 0.34
CA GLY A 56 4.73 11.10 0.15
C GLY A 56 5.32 12.02 1.23
N ASP A 57 4.54 12.40 2.24
CA ASP A 57 5.00 13.19 3.38
C ASP A 57 5.63 12.29 4.45
N PHE A 58 6.78 11.72 4.11
CA PHE A 58 7.49 10.79 4.99
C PHE A 58 8.06 11.45 6.25
N ALA A 59 8.27 12.76 6.23
CA ALA A 59 8.72 13.50 7.41
C ALA A 59 7.65 13.43 8.50
N GLU A 60 6.41 13.68 8.11
CA GLU A 60 5.28 13.74 9.03
C GLU A 60 4.88 12.33 9.43
N ALA A 61 4.93 11.37 8.50
CA ALA A 61 4.74 9.95 8.81
C ALA A 61 5.68 9.48 9.94
N ARG A 62 6.97 9.82 9.87
CA ARG A 62 7.96 9.47 10.90
C ARG A 62 7.71 10.18 12.23
N ALA A 63 7.27 11.44 12.20
CA ALA A 63 6.91 12.16 13.41
C ALA A 63 5.70 11.53 14.12
N ILE A 64 4.74 11.00 13.36
CA ILE A 64 3.60 10.26 13.90
C ILE A 64 4.02 8.89 14.44
N VAL A 65 4.86 8.13 13.73
CA VAL A 65 5.40 6.84 14.21
C VAL A 65 6.21 7.01 15.50
N ALA A 66 6.98 8.09 15.65
CA ALA A 66 7.69 8.36 16.90
C ALA A 66 6.75 8.54 18.10
N LYS A 67 5.56 9.13 17.89
CA LYS A 67 4.53 9.20 18.93
C LYS A 67 3.94 7.83 19.24
N ALA A 68 3.73 7.00 18.22
CA ALA A 68 3.25 5.63 18.38
C ALA A 68 4.20 4.80 19.25
N LEU A 69 5.52 4.88 18.97
CA LEU A 69 6.56 4.23 19.76
C LEU A 69 6.54 4.68 21.22
N ALA A 70 6.43 5.99 21.48
CA ALA A 70 6.34 6.50 22.85
C ALA A 70 5.10 5.99 23.60
N ILE A 71 3.96 5.82 22.91
CA ILE A 71 2.74 5.23 23.49
C ILE A 71 2.97 3.74 23.79
N ALA A 72 3.49 2.98 22.81
CA ALA A 72 3.73 1.55 22.95
C ALA A 72 4.77 1.23 24.04
N GLU A 73 5.83 2.03 24.16
CA GLU A 73 6.82 1.95 25.24
C GLU A 73 6.19 2.20 26.61
N HIS A 74 5.32 3.21 26.71
CA HIS A 74 4.61 3.51 27.96
C HIS A 74 3.63 2.38 28.34
N GLU A 75 2.97 1.77 27.35
CA GLU A 75 2.04 0.65 27.55
C GLU A 75 2.74 -0.71 27.73
N GLY A 76 4.04 -0.80 27.40
CA GLY A 76 4.80 -2.06 27.43
C GLY A 76 4.42 -3.03 26.31
N ASP A 77 3.85 -2.53 25.21
CA ASP A 77 3.43 -3.35 24.07
C ASP A 77 4.60 -3.61 23.12
N ALA A 78 5.34 -4.67 23.39
CA ALA A 78 6.50 -5.07 22.59
C ALA A 78 6.14 -5.38 21.12
N ALA A 79 4.93 -5.86 20.85
CA ALA A 79 4.50 -6.17 19.49
C ALA A 79 4.28 -4.89 18.68
N ALA A 80 3.62 -3.89 19.29
CA ALA A 80 3.45 -2.58 18.68
C ALA A 80 4.79 -1.87 18.45
N ILE A 81 5.74 -1.97 19.39
CA ILE A 81 7.09 -1.41 19.22
C ILE A 81 7.75 -1.96 17.96
N GLU A 82 7.79 -3.29 17.80
CA GLU A 82 8.38 -3.94 16.62
C GLU A 82 7.68 -3.50 15.32
N GLU A 83 6.35 -3.43 15.32
CA GLU A 83 5.54 -2.99 14.17
C GLU A 83 5.86 -1.55 13.74
N PHE A 84 6.01 -0.65 14.71
CA PHE A 84 6.25 0.77 14.45
C PHE A 84 7.71 1.04 14.10
N GLU A 85 8.67 0.26 14.62
CA GLU A 85 10.06 0.31 14.19
C GLU A 85 10.20 -0.10 12.71
N GLU A 86 9.52 -1.16 12.29
CA GLU A 86 9.52 -1.59 10.87
C GLU A 86 8.95 -0.50 9.95
N ARG A 87 7.83 0.12 10.35
CA ARG A 87 7.23 1.26 9.61
C ARG A 87 8.17 2.46 9.56
N SER A 88 8.79 2.81 10.69
CA SER A 88 9.74 3.91 10.78
C SER A 88 10.90 3.73 9.79
N GLU A 89 11.42 2.51 9.68
CA GLU A 89 12.49 2.18 8.75
C GLU A 89 12.03 2.30 7.29
N ARG A 90 10.84 1.79 6.95
CA ARG A 90 10.29 1.96 5.60
C ARG A 90 10.11 3.45 5.24
N TYR A 91 9.54 4.25 6.14
CA TYR A 91 9.34 5.67 5.90
C TYR A 91 10.66 6.44 5.82
N ARG A 92 11.69 6.03 6.57
CA ARG A 92 13.05 6.56 6.44
C ARG A 92 13.65 6.31 5.05
N GLN A 93 13.30 5.19 4.42
CA GLN A 93 13.69 4.86 3.05
C GLN A 93 12.80 5.54 1.99
N GLY A 94 11.81 6.36 2.39
CA GLY A 94 10.85 6.97 1.48
C GLY A 94 9.89 5.95 0.84
N ARG A 95 9.57 4.87 1.57
CA ARG A 95 8.70 3.80 1.08
C ARG A 95 7.43 3.74 1.94
N PRO A 96 6.23 3.88 1.36
CA PRO A 96 4.99 3.71 2.10
C PRO A 96 4.82 2.24 2.52
N PHE A 97 4.09 2.03 3.61
CA PHE A 97 3.69 0.71 4.05
C PHE A 97 2.45 0.28 3.27
N ARG A 98 2.51 -0.88 2.63
CA ARG A 98 1.39 -1.47 1.91
C ARG A 98 1.25 -2.91 2.35
N LEU A 99 0.00 -3.35 2.50
CA LEU A 99 -0.31 -4.77 2.63
C LEU A 99 0.24 -5.47 1.39
N GLU A 100 1.10 -6.47 1.58
CA GLU A 100 1.68 -7.24 0.49
C GLU A 100 0.54 -7.68 -0.44
N ALA A 101 0.58 -7.23 -1.71
CA ALA A 101 -0.25 -7.83 -2.74
C ALA A 101 0.17 -9.29 -2.77
N SER A 102 -0.72 -10.18 -2.31
CA SER A 102 -0.56 -11.61 -2.48
C SER A 102 -0.12 -11.86 -3.93
N SER A 103 0.88 -12.71 -4.11
CA SER A 103 1.65 -12.97 -5.33
C SER A 103 0.85 -13.25 -6.63
N SER A 104 -0.48 -13.22 -6.58
CA SER A 104 -1.41 -13.36 -7.71
C SER A 104 -1.37 -12.20 -8.71
N ASP A 105 -1.06 -10.96 -8.31
CA ASP A 105 -1.02 -9.82 -9.26
C ASP A 105 0.12 -9.91 -10.28
N ARG A 106 1.21 -10.62 -9.94
CA ARG A 106 2.40 -10.72 -10.79
C ARG A 106 2.24 -11.64 -12.00
N ILE A 107 1.16 -12.44 -12.06
CA ILE A 107 0.92 -13.39 -13.16
C ILE A 107 0.14 -12.75 -14.31
N GLN A 108 -0.50 -11.59 -14.11
CA GLN A 108 -1.40 -11.04 -15.12
C GLN A 108 -0.71 -10.21 -16.21
N GLU A 109 0.56 -9.83 -16.04
CA GLU A 109 1.31 -9.04 -17.02
C GLU A 109 2.07 -9.91 -18.06
N ARG A 110 2.05 -11.25 -17.92
CA ARG A 110 2.81 -12.17 -18.80
C ARG A 110 1.98 -12.91 -19.86
N ILE A 111 0.69 -12.57 -20.00
CA ILE A 111 -0.20 -13.13 -21.03
C ILE A 111 -0.81 -11.98 -21.86
N GLY A 112 0.05 -11.14 -22.41
CA GLY A 112 -0.33 -10.04 -23.30
C GLY A 112 0.45 -9.98 -24.62
N ASP A 113 1.49 -10.79 -24.78
CA ASP A 113 2.51 -10.56 -25.81
C ASP A 113 2.87 -11.83 -26.60
N GLU A 114 1.86 -12.50 -27.19
CA GLU A 114 2.07 -13.42 -28.32
C GLU A 114 0.88 -13.30 -29.29
N THR A 115 0.79 -12.16 -29.97
CA THR A 115 0.08 -12.09 -31.27
C THR A 115 1.12 -11.90 -32.39
N GLY A 116 1.21 -12.88 -33.29
CA GLY A 116 1.64 -12.67 -34.67
C GLY A 116 3.05 -13.12 -35.08
N SER A 117 3.17 -14.36 -35.58
CA SER A 117 3.88 -14.67 -36.83
C SER A 117 3.37 -16.03 -37.33
N GLU A 118 2.35 -16.08 -38.18
CA GLU A 118 2.52 -16.04 -39.64
C GLU A 118 3.55 -17.09 -40.12
N SER A 119 3.13 -18.36 -40.14
CA SER A 119 3.81 -19.39 -40.92
C SER A 119 2.99 -19.64 -42.19
N ALA A 120 3.45 -19.02 -43.27
CA ALA A 120 3.18 -19.50 -44.61
C ALA A 120 3.66 -20.96 -44.72
N ASP A 121 2.81 -21.85 -45.23
CA ASP A 121 3.31 -23.05 -45.88
C ASP A 121 2.70 -23.10 -47.29
N GLU A 122 3.62 -23.00 -48.24
CA GLU A 122 3.38 -22.82 -49.66
C GLU A 122 2.79 -24.10 -50.27
N THR A 123 1.79 -23.85 -51.11
CA THR A 123 1.28 -24.79 -52.09
C THR A 123 2.40 -25.27 -53.02
N GLN A 124 2.81 -26.53 -52.89
CA GLN A 124 3.53 -27.26 -53.94
C GLN A 124 2.62 -28.33 -54.56
N ALA A 125 2.07 -28.01 -55.73
CA ALA A 125 1.61 -29.02 -56.69
C ALA A 125 2.06 -28.57 -58.09
N SER A 126 3.15 -29.18 -58.56
CA SER A 126 3.71 -28.98 -59.90
C SER A 126 2.71 -29.34 -61.01
N PRO A 127 2.69 -28.59 -62.13
CA PRO A 127 1.89 -28.92 -63.30
C PRO A 127 2.59 -29.87 -64.28
N LEU A 128 1.75 -30.52 -65.07
CA LEU A 128 1.95 -31.51 -66.12
C LEU A 128 2.77 -31.00 -67.33
N ALA A 129 3.66 -31.88 -67.83
CA ALA A 129 3.99 -32.17 -69.25
C ALA A 129 4.60 -31.02 -70.11
N PRO A 130 5.14 -31.29 -71.32
CA PRO A 130 4.57 -32.14 -72.39
C PRO A 130 5.11 -33.58 -72.48
#